data_AF-A0A1Q6R7S4-F1
#
_entry.id   AF-A0A1Q6R7S4-F1
#
_cell.length_a   1.000
_cell.length_b   1.000
_cell.length_c   1.000
_cell.angle_alpha   90.00
_cell.angle_beta   90.00
_cell.angle_gamma   90.00
#
_symmetry.space_group_name_H-M   'P 1'
#
loop_
_entity.id
_entity.type
_entity.pdbx_description
1 polymer ?
#
loop_
_entity_poly.entity_id
_entity_poly.type
_entity_poly.pdbx_seq_one_letter_code
_entity_poly.pdbx_strand_id
1 'polypeptide(L)'
;MDLSYYNDAFDLKCGDIVFVEGKLEGLRGRVVDVAYNFKIKLSDYKKVISVADTNVRGEFFFAGSHFVTFDRSALPYEKVITWFKASATEDEIFVSGNDESGFLLCDLGAMRISRAIADRGHDYYTDNRVRYISLDNTHVRAIVEGTRPYEMECDYVNGEIRNLVCDCFCSEPCKHEFAAMLQLRETLELIEKNYPAQLEATQYFAAVCKGTLLNFAMDSKETGSIAL
;
A
#
# COMPACT_ATOMS: atom_id res chain seq x y z
N MET A 1 17.58 -14.09 13.45
CA MET A 1 18.91 -14.39 12.91
C MET A 1 19.35 -13.12 12.22
N ASP A 2 20.48 -12.57 12.65
CA ASP A 2 20.94 -11.28 12.16
C ASP A 2 21.96 -11.54 11.05
N LEU A 3 21.83 -10.80 9.96
CA LEU A 3 22.66 -10.95 8.77
C LEU A 3 23.29 -9.61 8.43
N SER A 4 24.55 -9.63 8.02
CA SER A 4 25.30 -8.43 7.69
C SER A 4 25.21 -8.15 6.19
N TYR A 5 24.80 -6.93 5.85
CA TYR A 5 24.73 -6.42 4.48
C TYR A 5 25.62 -5.20 4.36
N TYR A 6 26.20 -5.00 3.18
CA TYR A 6 26.92 -3.79 2.85
C TYR A 6 25.93 -2.70 2.40
N ASN A 7 26.20 -1.46 2.78
CA ASN A 7 25.38 -0.32 2.38
C ASN A 7 26.29 0.88 2.09
N ASP A 8 26.16 1.42 0.88
CA ASP A 8 26.83 2.63 0.41
C ASP A 8 25.87 3.68 -0.14
N ALA A 9 24.56 3.40 -0.14
CA ALA A 9 23.55 4.23 -0.79
C ALA A 9 22.65 4.98 0.20
N PHE A 10 22.48 4.48 1.42
CA PHE A 10 21.48 4.99 2.37
C PHE A 10 22.11 5.41 3.71
N ASP A 11 21.57 6.43 4.37
CA ASP A 11 21.95 6.77 5.75
C ASP A 11 21.12 5.96 6.76
N LEU A 12 21.45 4.67 6.90
CA LEU A 12 20.68 3.73 7.72
C LEU A 12 20.76 4.05 9.21
N LYS A 13 19.63 3.90 9.89
CA LYS A 13 19.47 3.96 11.35
C LYS A 13 18.85 2.66 11.88
N CYS A 14 19.13 2.34 13.14
CA CYS A 14 18.44 1.24 13.80
C CYS A 14 16.92 1.48 13.79
N GLY A 15 16.16 0.45 13.46
CA GLY A 15 14.71 0.52 13.28
C GLY A 15 14.25 0.75 11.84
N ASP A 16 15.14 1.15 10.92
CA ASP A 16 14.80 1.30 9.50
C ASP A 16 14.34 -0.03 8.91
N ILE A 17 13.30 0.03 8.08
CA ILE A 17 12.80 -1.11 7.32
C ILE A 17 13.51 -1.10 5.97
N VAL A 18 14.10 -2.23 5.60
CA VAL A 18 14.98 -2.32 4.44
C VAL A 18 14.68 -3.56 3.61
N PHE A 19 15.05 -3.49 2.34
CA PHE A 19 15.12 -4.62 1.43
C PHE A 19 16.57 -4.84 1.00
N VAL A 20 16.92 -6.10 0.77
CA VAL A 20 18.30 -6.52 0.55
C VAL A 20 18.42 -7.44 -0.66
N GLU A 21 19.58 -7.42 -1.30
CA GLU A 21 19.90 -8.29 -2.43
C GLU A 21 20.12 -9.75 -1.98
N GLY A 22 19.86 -10.70 -2.88
CA GLY A 22 20.28 -12.09 -2.72
C GLY A 22 19.19 -12.99 -2.17
N LYS A 23 19.53 -13.92 -1.26
CA LYS A 23 18.60 -14.99 -0.86
C LYS A 23 17.34 -14.52 -0.13
N LEU A 24 17.38 -13.31 0.42
CA LEU A 24 16.25 -12.69 1.14
C LEU A 24 15.65 -11.53 0.34
N GLU A 25 15.94 -11.44 -0.95
CA GLU A 25 15.36 -10.44 -1.82
C GLU A 25 13.84 -10.54 -1.86
N GLY A 26 13.17 -9.39 -1.85
CA GLY A 26 11.71 -9.28 -1.70
C GLY A 26 11.20 -9.46 -0.26
N LEU A 27 12.02 -9.87 0.70
CA LEU A 27 11.64 -9.93 2.11
C LEU A 27 12.00 -8.65 2.84
N ARG A 28 11.13 -8.25 3.77
CA ARG A 28 11.34 -7.09 4.65
C ARG A 28 12.33 -7.44 5.76
N GLY A 29 13.37 -6.63 5.89
CA GLY A 29 14.30 -6.64 7.03
C GLY A 29 14.12 -5.40 7.91
N ARG A 30 14.64 -5.47 9.14
CA ARG A 30 14.76 -4.30 10.03
C ARG A 30 16.22 -4.15 10.45
N VAL A 31 16.76 -2.94 10.35
CA VAL A 31 18.13 -2.64 10.78
C VAL A 31 18.19 -2.70 12.30
N VAL A 32 19.08 -3.53 12.83
CA VAL A 32 19.28 -3.70 14.29
C VAL A 32 20.56 -3.04 14.79
N ASP A 33 21.56 -2.89 13.91
CA ASP A 33 22.85 -2.26 14.22
C ASP A 33 23.49 -1.70 12.94
N VAL A 34 24.34 -0.68 13.08
CA VAL A 34 25.08 -0.04 11.97
C VAL A 34 26.53 0.18 12.38
N ALA A 35 27.45 -0.53 11.74
CA ALA A 35 28.88 -0.43 11.98
C ALA A 35 29.58 0.42 10.92
N TYR A 36 30.29 1.47 11.34
CA TYR A 36 31.09 2.34 10.45
C TYR A 36 32.58 1.97 10.39
N ASN A 37 33.07 1.16 11.35
CA ASN A 37 34.46 0.74 11.44
C ASN A 37 34.59 -0.74 11.07
N PHE A 38 34.84 -1.04 9.79
CA PHE A 38 34.92 -2.42 9.31
C PHE A 38 35.98 -2.58 8.22
N LYS A 39 36.41 -3.84 8.01
CA LYS A 39 37.21 -4.26 6.86
C LYS A 39 36.55 -5.49 6.26
N ILE A 40 35.89 -5.31 5.13
CA ILE A 40 35.18 -6.38 4.40
C ILE A 40 35.74 -6.53 3.00
N LYS A 41 35.46 -7.67 2.36
CA LYS A 41 35.67 -7.87 0.94
C LYS A 41 34.30 -7.76 0.26
N LEU A 42 34.12 -6.77 -0.62
CA LEU A 42 32.81 -6.47 -1.21
C LEU A 42 32.18 -7.67 -1.97
N SER A 43 32.99 -8.57 -2.53
CA SER A 43 32.50 -9.78 -3.19
C SER A 43 31.74 -10.73 -2.28
N ASP A 44 31.96 -10.63 -0.96
CA ASP A 44 31.43 -11.57 0.02
C ASP A 44 30.13 -11.06 0.65
N TYR A 45 29.71 -9.83 0.33
CA TYR A 45 28.55 -9.17 0.92
C TYR A 45 27.50 -8.81 -0.12
N LYS A 46 26.24 -9.05 0.24
CA LYS A 46 25.08 -8.52 -0.48
C LYS A 46 24.76 -7.12 0.01
N LYS A 47 24.03 -6.36 -0.81
CA LYS A 47 23.72 -4.95 -0.53
C LYS A 47 22.33 -4.73 0.03
N VAL A 48 22.17 -3.63 0.76
CA VAL A 48 20.86 -3.00 0.97
C VAL A 48 20.46 -2.32 -0.33
N ILE A 49 19.25 -2.59 -0.83
CA ILE A 49 18.76 -2.12 -2.13
C ILE A 49 17.67 -1.06 -2.02
N SER A 50 16.96 -1.01 -0.88
CA SER A 50 15.91 -0.02 -0.65
C SER A 50 15.65 0.16 0.85
N VAL A 51 15.14 1.34 1.22
CA VAL A 51 14.75 1.71 2.59
C VAL A 51 13.34 2.27 2.54
N ALA A 52 12.47 1.79 3.42
CA ALA A 52 11.10 2.24 3.50
C ALA A 52 11.02 3.64 4.14
N ASP A 53 10.30 4.58 3.50
CA ASP A 53 10.04 5.89 4.09
C ASP A 53 8.87 5.83 5.08
N THR A 54 9.20 5.65 6.35
CA THR A 54 8.23 5.56 7.45
C THR A 54 7.86 6.91 8.08
N ASN A 55 8.30 8.03 7.50
CA ASN A 55 8.02 9.36 8.05
C ASN A 55 6.62 9.82 7.64
N VAL A 56 5.66 9.63 8.56
CA VAL A 56 4.27 10.06 8.39
C VAL A 56 4.00 11.29 9.25
N ARG A 57 3.48 12.34 8.63
CA ARG A 57 3.06 13.58 9.29
C ARG A 57 1.80 14.09 8.62
N GLY A 58 0.77 14.34 9.39
CA GLY A 58 -0.50 14.84 8.88
C GLY A 58 -1.63 14.59 9.87
N GLU A 59 -2.80 15.09 9.52
CA GLU A 59 -4.04 14.82 10.25
C GLU A 59 -4.71 13.55 9.71
N PHE A 60 -5.23 12.74 10.63
CA PHE A 60 -5.88 11.47 10.33
C PHE A 60 -7.26 11.40 10.98
N PHE A 61 -8.22 10.93 10.20
CA PHE A 61 -9.62 10.77 10.58
C PHE A 61 -9.96 9.28 10.65
N PHE A 62 -10.87 8.92 11.55
CA PHE A 62 -11.32 7.55 11.69
C PHE A 62 -12.33 7.18 10.59
N ALA A 63 -12.08 6.08 9.87
CA ALA A 63 -13.02 5.49 8.93
C ALA A 63 -12.95 3.95 9.02
N GLY A 64 -13.80 3.36 9.86
CA GLY A 64 -13.89 1.91 9.99
C GLY A 64 -12.59 1.29 10.50
N SER A 65 -12.02 0.35 9.75
CA SER A 65 -10.73 -0.30 10.04
C SER A 65 -9.51 0.51 9.58
N HIS A 66 -9.73 1.66 8.92
CA HIS A 66 -8.67 2.51 8.37
C HIS A 66 -8.63 3.88 9.04
N PHE A 67 -7.47 4.52 8.92
CA PHE A 67 -7.30 5.96 9.08
C PHE A 67 -7.31 6.61 7.71
N VAL A 68 -8.00 7.73 7.58
CA VAL A 68 -8.07 8.52 6.34
C VAL A 68 -7.37 9.85 6.54
N THR A 69 -6.62 10.29 5.54
CA THR A 69 -6.10 11.66 5.45
C THR A 69 -6.53 12.27 4.12
N PHE A 70 -6.77 13.57 4.12
CA PHE A 70 -7.09 14.36 2.92
C PHE A 70 -5.89 15.20 2.46
N ASP A 71 -4.74 15.06 3.12
CA ASP A 71 -3.48 15.70 2.77
C ASP A 71 -2.63 14.77 1.90
N ARG A 72 -2.38 15.17 0.65
CA ARG A 72 -1.55 14.44 -0.32
C ARG A 72 -0.13 14.18 0.16
N SER A 73 0.39 15.02 1.05
CA SER A 73 1.76 14.91 1.57
C SER A 73 1.88 13.96 2.76
N ALA A 74 0.75 13.65 3.44
CA ALA A 74 0.76 12.86 4.65
C ALA A 74 1.05 11.38 4.37
N LEU A 75 0.35 10.79 3.40
CA LEU A 75 0.50 9.40 2.96
C LEU A 75 0.45 9.26 1.44
N PRO A 76 1.41 9.81 0.69
CA PRO A 76 1.48 9.58 -0.75
C PRO A 76 1.76 8.10 -1.05
N TYR A 77 1.17 7.59 -2.13
CA TYR A 77 1.33 6.21 -2.57
C TYR A 77 2.80 5.78 -2.66
N GLU A 78 3.64 6.61 -3.30
CA GLU A 78 5.05 6.32 -3.54
C GLU A 78 5.83 6.11 -2.23
N LYS A 79 5.39 6.72 -1.14
CA LYS A 79 5.95 6.49 0.20
C LYS A 79 5.46 5.15 0.74
N VAL A 80 4.15 4.91 0.72
CA VAL A 80 3.52 3.75 1.35
C VAL A 80 3.94 2.44 0.66
N ILE A 81 4.10 2.43 -0.67
CA ILE A 81 4.51 1.21 -1.39
C ILE A 81 5.91 0.73 -0.95
N THR A 82 6.80 1.64 -0.56
CA THR A 82 8.13 1.30 -0.02
C THR A 82 8.08 0.51 1.29
N TRP A 83 6.94 0.51 2.00
CA TRP A 83 6.77 -0.30 3.21
C TRP A 83 6.60 -1.78 2.88
N PHE A 84 6.18 -2.09 1.66
CA PHE A 84 5.75 -3.42 1.22
C PHE A 84 6.69 -4.03 0.21
N LYS A 85 7.23 -3.22 -0.71
CA LYS A 85 8.07 -3.67 -1.80
C LYS A 85 9.38 -2.87 -1.86
N ALA A 86 10.43 -3.53 -2.35
CA ALA A 86 11.63 -2.84 -2.78
C ALA A 86 11.31 -1.95 -3.99
N SER A 87 12.12 -0.93 -4.23
CA SER A 87 11.99 -0.08 -5.41
C SER A 87 12.05 -0.93 -6.69
N ALA A 88 11.09 -0.72 -7.59
CA ALA A 88 10.99 -1.47 -8.83
C ALA A 88 12.27 -1.35 -9.67
N THR A 89 12.75 -2.49 -10.19
CA THR A 89 13.82 -2.53 -11.19
C THR A 89 13.26 -2.27 -12.58
N GLU A 90 14.11 -1.92 -13.56
CA GLU A 90 13.70 -1.68 -14.97
C GLU A 90 12.93 -2.86 -15.60
N ASP A 91 13.03 -4.07 -15.06
CA ASP A 91 12.32 -5.28 -15.53
C ASP A 91 10.87 -5.41 -15.03
N GLU A 92 10.40 -4.52 -14.15
CA GLU A 92 9.03 -4.50 -13.60
C GLU A 92 8.14 -3.45 -14.29
N ILE A 93 8.21 -3.36 -15.62
CA ILE A 93 7.35 -2.48 -16.40
C ILE A 93 5.98 -3.14 -16.55
N PHE A 94 4.98 -2.59 -15.85
CA PHE A 94 3.58 -2.94 -16.06
C PHE A 94 3.05 -2.20 -17.29
N VAL A 95 2.44 -2.95 -18.21
CA VAL A 95 1.70 -2.38 -19.35
C VAL A 95 0.25 -2.75 -19.16
N SER A 96 -0.61 -1.75 -18.94
CA SER A 96 -2.05 -1.94 -18.87
C SER A 96 -2.69 -1.64 -20.23
N GLY A 97 -3.59 -2.53 -20.65
CA GLY A 97 -4.48 -2.35 -21.80
C GLY A 97 -5.90 -2.11 -21.28
N ASN A 98 -6.72 -1.40 -22.05
CA ASN A 98 -8.07 -1.02 -21.65
C ASN A 98 -9.09 -1.40 -22.75
N ASP A 99 -10.26 -1.91 -22.35
CA ASP A 99 -11.38 -2.25 -23.23
C ASP A 99 -12.61 -1.32 -23.07
N GLU A 100 -12.46 -0.20 -22.35
CA GLU A 100 -13.49 0.79 -22.00
C GLU A 100 -14.67 0.25 -21.17
N SER A 101 -14.57 -0.98 -20.66
CA SER A 101 -15.60 -1.55 -19.80
C SER A 101 -15.57 -0.96 -18.39
N GLY A 102 -16.75 -0.84 -17.78
CA GLY A 102 -16.93 -0.28 -16.45
C GLY A 102 -18.14 -0.86 -15.72
N PHE A 103 -18.18 -0.64 -14.41
CA PHE A 103 -19.28 -1.05 -13.55
C PHE A 103 -19.51 -0.05 -12.42
N LEU A 104 -20.72 0.02 -11.88
CA LEU A 104 -21.02 0.88 -10.75
C LEU A 104 -20.42 0.29 -9.46
N LEU A 105 -19.75 1.09 -8.65
CA LEU A 105 -19.16 0.66 -7.38
C LEU A 105 -20.22 0.11 -6.41
N CYS A 106 -21.46 0.61 -6.49
CA CYS A 106 -22.59 0.10 -5.71
C CYS A 106 -23.08 -1.28 -6.18
N ASP A 107 -22.78 -1.68 -7.42
CA ASP A 107 -23.16 -2.96 -8.02
C ASP A 107 -21.93 -3.78 -8.42
N LEU A 108 -21.26 -4.35 -7.42
CA LEU A 108 -20.10 -5.24 -7.64
C LEU A 108 -20.48 -6.56 -8.35
N GLY A 109 -21.77 -6.88 -8.51
CA GLY A 109 -22.21 -8.04 -9.29
C GLY A 109 -21.89 -7.89 -10.78
N ALA A 110 -21.84 -6.66 -11.28
CA ALA A 110 -21.48 -6.35 -12.66
C ALA A 110 -19.98 -6.53 -12.98
N MET A 111 -19.14 -6.75 -11.97
CA MET A 111 -17.70 -7.00 -12.11
C MET A 111 -17.38 -8.37 -12.75
N ARG A 112 -18.39 -9.22 -13.02
CA ARG A 112 -18.26 -10.54 -13.68
C ARG A 112 -17.25 -11.49 -13.02
N ILE A 113 -17.08 -11.35 -11.70
CA ILE A 113 -16.25 -12.23 -10.90
C ILE A 113 -17.01 -13.49 -10.49
N SER A 114 -16.35 -14.66 -10.51
CA SER A 114 -16.99 -15.88 -10.04
C SER A 114 -17.26 -15.83 -8.53
N ARG A 115 -18.35 -16.44 -8.08
CA ARG A 115 -18.75 -16.43 -6.66
C ARG A 115 -17.63 -16.91 -5.72
N ALA A 116 -16.93 -17.98 -6.08
CA ALA A 116 -15.85 -18.52 -5.26
C ALA A 116 -14.66 -17.55 -5.11
N ILE A 117 -14.37 -16.74 -6.14
CA ILE A 117 -13.32 -15.71 -6.07
C ILE A 117 -13.83 -14.50 -5.28
N ALA A 118 -15.09 -14.11 -5.47
CA ALA A 118 -15.73 -13.03 -4.72
C ALA A 118 -15.75 -13.32 -3.21
N ASP A 119 -16.10 -14.55 -2.81
CA ASP A 119 -16.09 -14.98 -1.41
C ASP A 119 -14.67 -14.85 -0.81
N ARG A 120 -13.64 -15.27 -1.54
CA ARG A 120 -12.24 -15.07 -1.11
C ARG A 120 -11.83 -13.59 -1.05
N GLY A 121 -12.36 -12.76 -1.94
CA GLY A 121 -12.15 -11.31 -1.90
C GLY A 121 -12.82 -10.68 -0.68
N HIS A 122 -14.00 -11.16 -0.32
CA HIS A 122 -14.70 -10.76 0.89
C HIS A 122 -13.93 -11.14 2.16
N ASP A 123 -13.32 -12.33 2.20
CA ASP A 123 -12.44 -12.75 3.29
C ASP A 123 -11.25 -11.78 3.42
N TYR A 124 -10.62 -11.40 2.30
CA TYR A 124 -9.50 -10.45 2.30
C TYR A 124 -9.90 -9.06 2.83
N TYR A 125 -11.08 -8.58 2.45
CA TYR A 125 -11.65 -7.34 2.96
C TYR A 125 -11.89 -7.43 4.48
N THR A 126 -12.57 -8.49 4.94
CA THR A 126 -12.91 -8.72 6.36
C THR A 126 -11.66 -8.87 7.24
N ASP A 127 -10.61 -9.50 6.71
CA ASP A 127 -9.30 -9.66 7.35
C ASP A 127 -8.46 -8.36 7.35
N ASN A 128 -8.99 -7.24 6.85
CA ASN A 128 -8.29 -5.96 6.69
C ASN A 128 -7.00 -6.07 5.86
N ARG A 129 -7.00 -6.92 4.83
CA ARG A 129 -5.85 -7.12 3.95
C ARG A 129 -5.67 -6.02 2.92
N VAL A 130 -6.67 -5.18 2.68
CA VAL A 130 -6.51 -3.93 1.94
C VAL A 130 -5.72 -2.96 2.84
N ARG A 131 -4.40 -2.92 2.70
CA ARG A 131 -3.52 -2.21 3.63
C ARG A 131 -3.50 -0.71 3.38
N TYR A 132 -3.71 -0.32 2.14
CA TYR A 132 -3.75 1.07 1.70
C TYR A 132 -4.73 1.20 0.52
N ILE A 133 -5.46 2.31 0.46
CA ILE A 133 -6.24 2.72 -0.70
C ILE A 133 -6.32 4.24 -0.76
N SER A 134 -6.12 4.84 -1.93
CA SER A 134 -6.27 6.28 -2.14
C SER A 134 -7.06 6.58 -3.38
N LEU A 135 -7.81 7.68 -3.34
CA LEU A 135 -8.39 8.35 -4.49
C LEU A 135 -7.65 9.68 -4.66
N ASP A 136 -7.09 9.93 -5.84
CA ASP A 136 -6.53 11.22 -6.23
C ASP A 136 -7.20 11.71 -7.51
N ASN A 137 -8.07 12.71 -7.34
CA ASN A 137 -9.04 13.14 -8.33
C ASN A 137 -9.94 11.96 -8.74
N THR A 138 -9.67 11.37 -9.89
CA THR A 138 -10.42 10.22 -10.42
C THR A 138 -9.65 8.92 -10.28
N HIS A 139 -8.38 8.95 -9.90
CA HIS A 139 -7.53 7.76 -9.97
C HIS A 139 -7.43 7.08 -8.61
N VAL A 140 -7.72 5.80 -8.56
CA VAL A 140 -7.65 4.98 -7.36
C VAL A 140 -6.42 4.10 -7.42
N ARG A 141 -5.66 4.04 -6.32
CA ARG A 141 -4.56 3.09 -6.12
C ARG A 141 -4.73 2.38 -4.80
N ALA A 142 -4.44 1.08 -4.75
CA ALA A 142 -4.52 0.30 -3.51
C ALA A 142 -3.42 -0.76 -3.42
N ILE A 143 -3.14 -1.16 -2.18
CA ILE A 143 -2.21 -2.23 -1.83
C ILE A 143 -2.98 -3.29 -1.04
N VAL A 144 -3.00 -4.52 -1.55
CA VAL A 144 -3.69 -5.66 -0.94
C VAL A 144 -2.67 -6.73 -0.56
N GLU A 145 -2.61 -7.05 0.73
CA GLU A 145 -1.70 -8.07 1.28
C GLU A 145 -2.23 -9.48 0.96
N GLY A 146 -1.48 -10.24 0.16
CA GLY A 146 -1.74 -11.65 -0.12
C GLY A 146 -0.54 -12.53 0.25
N THR A 147 -0.16 -13.43 -0.66
CA THR A 147 1.11 -14.15 -0.57
C THR A 147 2.32 -13.25 -0.76
N ARG A 148 2.10 -12.15 -1.48
CA ARG A 148 2.95 -10.96 -1.54
C ARG A 148 2.03 -9.72 -1.52
N PRO A 149 2.55 -8.51 -1.34
CA PRO A 149 1.78 -7.30 -1.57
C PRO A 149 1.41 -7.20 -3.05
N TYR A 150 0.12 -6.99 -3.34
CA TYR A 150 -0.39 -6.76 -4.69
C TYR A 150 -0.82 -5.30 -4.84
N GLU A 151 -0.48 -4.72 -5.98
CA GLU A 151 -0.87 -3.37 -6.37
C GLU A 151 -2.07 -3.46 -7.31
N MET A 152 -2.93 -2.47 -7.21
CA MET A 152 -4.07 -2.34 -8.09
C MET A 152 -4.42 -0.88 -8.31
N GLU A 153 -4.96 -0.61 -9.47
CA GLU A 153 -5.38 0.72 -9.86
C GLU A 153 -6.66 0.65 -10.67
N CYS A 154 -7.45 1.72 -10.61
CA CYS A 154 -8.62 1.91 -11.43
C CYS A 154 -8.96 3.40 -11.51
N ASP A 155 -9.84 3.77 -12.44
CA ASP A 155 -10.45 5.08 -12.47
C ASP A 155 -11.85 5.03 -11.84
N TYR A 156 -12.18 6.04 -11.06
CA TYR A 156 -13.44 6.25 -10.38
C TYR A 156 -14.02 7.62 -10.76
N VAL A 157 -15.16 7.61 -11.45
CA VAL A 157 -15.84 8.83 -11.88
C VAL A 157 -17.34 8.66 -11.66
N ASN A 158 -17.96 9.54 -10.87
CA ASN A 158 -19.41 9.57 -10.65
C ASN A 158 -20.02 8.21 -10.24
N GLY A 159 -19.33 7.45 -9.39
CA GLY A 159 -19.80 6.13 -8.94
C GLY A 159 -19.40 4.97 -9.84
N GLU A 160 -18.82 5.23 -11.01
CA GLU A 160 -18.40 4.22 -11.98
C GLU A 160 -16.92 3.90 -11.84
N ILE A 161 -16.59 2.61 -11.82
CA ILE A 161 -15.23 2.06 -11.85
C ILE A 161 -14.91 1.65 -13.28
N ARG A 162 -13.72 2.05 -13.75
CA ARG A 162 -13.16 1.68 -15.05
C ARG A 162 -11.70 1.29 -14.90
N ASN A 163 -11.16 0.60 -15.91
CA ASN A 163 -9.72 0.33 -16.03
C ASN A 163 -9.15 -0.37 -14.79
N LEU A 164 -9.96 -1.22 -14.15
CA LEU A 164 -9.59 -1.92 -12.94
C LEU A 164 -8.59 -3.02 -13.28
N VAL A 165 -7.37 -2.88 -12.77
CA VAL A 165 -6.27 -3.80 -13.00
C VAL A 165 -5.54 -4.10 -11.70
N CYS A 166 -4.96 -5.29 -11.62
CA CYS A 166 -4.12 -5.74 -10.51
C CYS A 166 -2.86 -6.43 -11.04
N ASP A 167 -1.73 -6.22 -10.36
CA ASP A 167 -0.43 -6.82 -10.69
C ASP A 167 -0.33 -8.33 -10.35
N CYS A 168 -1.47 -8.97 -10.08
CA CYS A 168 -1.54 -10.40 -9.84
C CYS A 168 -1.71 -11.17 -11.17
N PHE A 169 -1.17 -12.39 -11.22
CA PHE A 169 -1.25 -13.23 -12.42
C PHE A 169 -2.63 -13.90 -12.52
N CYS A 170 -3.66 -13.12 -12.83
CA CYS A 170 -5.03 -13.58 -13.07
C CYS A 170 -5.52 -13.01 -14.42
N SER A 171 -6.22 -13.83 -15.19
CA SER A 171 -6.79 -13.43 -16.49
C SER A 171 -8.21 -12.86 -16.38
N GLU A 172 -8.77 -12.86 -15.18
CA GLU A 172 -10.13 -12.45 -14.85
C GLU A 172 -10.10 -11.62 -13.56
N PRO A 173 -11.17 -10.85 -13.26
CA PRO A 173 -11.27 -10.08 -12.05
C PRO A 173 -10.92 -10.90 -10.80
N CYS A 174 -9.94 -10.42 -10.05
CA CYS A 174 -9.32 -11.16 -8.98
C CYS A 174 -9.91 -10.83 -7.61
N LYS A 175 -9.57 -11.67 -6.62
CA LYS A 175 -9.98 -11.43 -5.23
C LYS A 175 -9.42 -10.13 -4.63
N HIS A 176 -8.27 -9.63 -5.11
CA HIS A 176 -7.68 -8.39 -4.61
C HIS A 176 -8.48 -7.17 -5.10
N GLU A 177 -8.82 -7.18 -6.40
CA GLU A 177 -9.77 -6.25 -7.03
C GLU A 177 -11.07 -6.16 -6.25
N PHE A 178 -11.71 -7.30 -6.02
CA PHE A 178 -12.98 -7.33 -5.29
C PHE A 178 -12.84 -6.82 -3.84
N ALA A 179 -11.79 -7.22 -3.13
CA ALA A 179 -11.53 -6.78 -1.76
C ALA A 179 -11.35 -5.26 -1.67
N ALA A 180 -10.60 -4.64 -2.59
CA ALA A 180 -10.41 -3.20 -2.53
C ALA A 180 -11.61 -2.42 -3.03
N MET A 181 -12.44 -2.97 -3.92
CA MET A 181 -13.73 -2.33 -4.25
C MET A 181 -14.67 -2.30 -3.05
N LEU A 182 -14.71 -3.39 -2.26
CA LEU A 182 -15.44 -3.39 -0.97
C LEU A 182 -14.89 -2.31 -0.02
N GLN A 183 -13.56 -2.25 0.14
CA GLN A 183 -12.92 -1.24 0.99
C GLN A 183 -13.16 0.19 0.48
N LEU A 184 -13.05 0.42 -0.83
CA LEU A 184 -13.28 1.72 -1.46
C LEU A 184 -14.70 2.20 -1.16
N ARG A 185 -15.69 1.32 -1.37
CA ARG A 185 -17.09 1.61 -1.12
C ARG A 185 -17.35 1.98 0.34
N GLU A 186 -16.90 1.16 1.29
CA GLU A 186 -17.06 1.46 2.72
C GLU A 186 -16.35 2.78 3.09
N THR A 187 -15.15 3.00 2.59
CA THR A 187 -14.36 4.21 2.90
C THR A 187 -15.06 5.46 2.38
N LEU A 188 -15.57 5.43 1.14
CA LEU A 188 -16.35 6.52 0.55
C LEU A 188 -17.64 6.76 1.34
N GLU A 189 -18.40 5.72 1.67
CA GLU A 189 -19.63 5.84 2.48
C GLU A 189 -19.35 6.52 3.84
N LEU A 190 -18.25 6.15 4.50
CA LEU A 190 -17.84 6.75 5.76
C LEU A 190 -17.37 8.20 5.61
N ILE A 191 -16.65 8.52 4.53
CA ILE A 191 -16.21 9.88 4.24
C ILE A 191 -17.39 10.77 3.90
N GLU A 192 -18.28 10.35 2.99
CA GLU A 192 -19.48 11.09 2.60
C GLU A 192 -20.39 11.36 3.81
N LYS A 193 -20.48 10.41 4.74
CA LYS A 193 -21.28 10.56 5.96
C LYS A 193 -20.68 11.52 6.98
N ASN A 194 -19.36 11.48 7.19
CA ASN A 194 -18.73 12.14 8.35
C ASN A 194 -17.81 13.32 7.98
N TYR A 195 -17.21 13.28 6.79
CA TYR A 195 -16.19 14.22 6.31
C TYR A 195 -16.43 14.67 4.84
N PRO A 196 -17.68 14.99 4.41
CA PRO A 196 -17.96 15.27 3.00
C PRO A 196 -17.21 16.51 2.50
N ALA A 197 -17.12 17.55 3.33
CA ALA A 197 -16.48 18.82 2.97
C ALA A 197 -14.98 18.65 2.67
N GLN A 198 -14.30 17.72 3.36
CA GLN A 198 -12.90 17.45 3.15
C GLN A 198 -12.65 16.85 1.77
N LEU A 199 -13.43 15.82 1.40
CA LEU A 199 -13.32 15.19 0.09
C LEU A 199 -13.68 16.15 -1.04
N GLU A 200 -14.73 16.94 -0.86
CA GLU A 200 -15.16 17.93 -1.85
C GLU A 200 -14.07 18.99 -2.10
N ALA A 201 -13.42 19.46 -1.04
CA ALA A 201 -12.39 20.49 -1.12
C ALA A 201 -11.08 19.98 -1.73
N THR A 202 -10.67 18.75 -1.44
CA THR A 202 -9.35 18.24 -1.85
C THR A 202 -9.38 17.37 -3.10
N GLN A 203 -10.56 16.81 -3.43
CA GLN A 203 -10.73 15.74 -4.42
C GLN A 203 -9.72 14.60 -4.19
N TYR A 204 -9.40 14.32 -2.92
CA TYR A 204 -8.37 13.37 -2.55
C TYR A 204 -8.61 12.77 -1.18
N PHE A 205 -8.35 11.48 -1.05
CA PHE A 205 -8.07 10.87 0.23
C PHE A 205 -7.03 9.76 0.08
N ALA A 206 -6.29 9.50 1.16
CA ALA A 206 -5.54 8.27 1.35
C ALA A 206 -6.01 7.60 2.64
N ALA A 207 -6.32 6.31 2.55
CA ALA A 207 -6.74 5.48 3.66
C ALA A 207 -5.71 4.37 3.90
N VAL A 208 -5.28 4.23 5.14
CA VAL A 208 -4.34 3.18 5.57
C VAL A 208 -4.95 2.35 6.68
N CYS A 209 -4.79 1.03 6.60
CA CYS A 209 -5.26 0.14 7.66
C CYS A 209 -4.62 0.56 9.00
N LYS A 210 -5.42 0.64 10.07
CA LYS A 210 -4.94 1.10 11.39
C LYS A 210 -3.70 0.33 11.86
N GLY A 211 -3.73 -1.00 11.74
CA GLY A 211 -2.61 -1.86 12.10
C GLY A 211 -1.37 -1.63 11.24
N THR A 212 -1.55 -1.34 9.95
CA THR A 212 -0.43 -0.99 9.05
C THR A 212 0.25 0.29 9.51
N LEU A 213 -0.52 1.36 9.76
CA LEU A 213 0.08 2.64 10.19
C LEU A 213 0.86 2.48 11.50
N LEU A 214 0.29 1.74 12.47
CA LEU A 214 0.96 1.43 13.74
C LEU A 214 2.28 0.67 13.53
N ASN A 215 2.24 -0.42 12.75
CA ASN A 215 3.40 -1.28 12.55
C ASN A 215 4.56 -0.60 11.81
N PHE A 216 4.25 0.28 10.84
CA PHE A 216 5.27 0.86 9.97
C PHE A 216 5.69 2.26 10.39
N ALA A 217 4.75 3.13 10.75
CA ALA A 217 5.06 4.53 11.01
C ALA A 217 5.36 4.82 12.48
N MET A 218 4.88 3.99 13.41
CA MET A 218 4.97 4.25 14.85
C MET A 218 5.90 3.30 15.61
N ASP A 219 5.91 2.01 15.28
CA ASP A 219 6.60 0.96 16.07
C ASP A 219 8.11 1.20 16.29
N SER A 220 8.80 1.82 15.33
CA SER A 220 10.23 2.14 15.46
C SER A 220 10.52 3.52 16.08
N LYS A 221 9.49 4.32 16.42
CA LYS A 221 9.68 5.68 16.94
C LYS A 221 9.77 5.67 18.46
N GLU A 222 10.84 6.25 19.00
CA GLU A 222 11.00 6.42 20.46
C GLU A 222 10.16 7.57 21.05
N THR A 223 9.85 8.58 20.23
CA THR A 223 9.12 9.78 20.66
C THR A 223 8.06 10.18 19.63
N GLY A 224 7.00 10.82 20.11
CA GLY A 224 5.90 11.31 19.29
C GLY A 224 4.73 11.77 20.16
N SER A 225 3.72 12.37 19.54
CA SER A 225 2.45 12.72 20.18
C SER A 225 1.29 12.31 19.30
N ILE A 226 0.27 11.71 19.89
CA ILE A 226 -0.98 11.34 19.22
C ILE A 226 -2.11 12.08 19.95
N ALA A 227 -2.93 12.82 19.23
CA ALA A 227 -4.17 13.41 19.75
C ALA A 227 -5.36 12.66 19.12
N LEU A 228 -6.27 12.16 19.95
CA LEU A 228 -7.45 11.37 19.57
C LEU A 228 -8.73 12.00 20.10
#